data_AF-A0A1W1VFD8-F1
#
_entry.id   AF-A0A1W1VFD8-F1
#
_cell.length_a   1.000
_cell.length_b   1.000
_cell.length_c   1.000
_cell.angle_alpha   90.00
_cell.angle_beta   90.00
_cell.angle_gamma   90.00
#
_symmetry.space_group_name_H-M   'P 1'
#
loop_
_entity.id
_entity.type
_entity.pdbx_description
1 polymer ?
#
loop_
_entity_poly.entity_id
_entity_poly.type
_entity_poly.pdbx_seq_one_letter_code
_entity_poly.pdbx_strand_id
1 'polypeptide(L)'
;MSTLPGRKAPPIVGRPVLLEYAADDFLNEVTRQKPWKRARWETLLESLDAYLGASAPLLAYTQLTGEQWRRSLEGAEHEDAAELLTEFRAYLRDWGWLDCARPVNLPD
;
A
#
# COMPACT_ATOMS: atom_id res chain seq x y z
N MET A 1 -6.65 -27.73 12.36
CA MET A 1 -6.47 -27.31 10.96
C MET A 1 -7.46 -26.18 10.70
N SER A 2 -7.04 -24.92 10.88
CA SER A 2 -7.91 -23.76 10.64
C SER A 2 -7.45 -23.10 9.34
N THR A 3 -8.08 -23.46 8.24
CA THR A 3 -7.91 -22.80 6.95
C THR A 3 -8.80 -21.55 6.97
N LEU A 4 -8.32 -20.48 7.58
CA LEU A 4 -8.93 -19.16 7.41
C LEU A 4 -8.85 -18.82 5.91
N PRO A 5 -9.94 -18.40 5.25
CA PRO A 5 -9.85 -17.97 3.86
C PRO A 5 -8.89 -16.78 3.82
N GLY A 6 -7.75 -16.97 3.16
CA GLY A 6 -6.80 -15.88 2.90
C GLY A 6 -7.58 -14.78 2.18
N ARG A 7 -7.83 -13.67 2.89
CA ARG A 7 -8.47 -12.50 2.31
C ARG A 7 -7.58 -12.04 1.16
N LYS A 8 -7.94 -12.35 -0.08
CA LYS A 8 -7.34 -11.72 -1.24
C LYS A 8 -7.97 -10.34 -1.43
N ALA A 9 -7.23 -9.42 -2.03
CA ALA A 9 -7.73 -8.09 -2.37
C ALA A 9 -9.12 -8.16 -3.03
N PRO A 10 -10.04 -7.23 -2.73
CA PRO A 10 -11.39 -7.28 -3.25
C PRO A 10 -11.39 -7.16 -4.79
N PRO A 11 -12.30 -7.86 -5.50
CA PRO A 11 -12.41 -7.73 -6.94
C PRO A 11 -12.96 -6.34 -7.29
N ILE A 12 -12.09 -5.42 -7.69
CA ILE A 12 -12.47 -4.08 -8.14
C ILE A 12 -12.73 -4.16 -9.65
N VAL A 13 -14.00 -4.25 -10.04
CA VAL A 13 -14.41 -4.39 -11.44
C VAL A 13 -14.59 -3.00 -12.07
N GLY A 14 -13.84 -2.69 -13.12
CA GLY A 14 -14.05 -1.51 -13.98
C GLY A 14 -13.47 -0.18 -13.48
N ARG A 15 -12.65 -0.19 -12.42
CA ARG A 15 -11.92 1.00 -11.93
C ARG A 15 -10.49 0.62 -11.55
N PRO A 16 -9.52 1.57 -11.61
CA PRO A 16 -8.19 1.31 -11.10
C PRO A 16 -8.26 1.01 -9.60
N VAL A 17 -7.53 0.00 -9.14
CA VAL A 17 -7.31 -0.24 -7.72
C VAL A 17 -6.55 0.97 -7.18
N LEU A 18 -7.10 1.66 -6.18
CA LEU A 18 -6.49 2.84 -5.58
C LEU A 18 -5.51 2.45 -4.48
N LEU A 19 -4.52 3.32 -4.24
CA LEU A 19 -3.55 3.19 -3.16
C LEU A 19 -4.25 3.17 -1.79
N GLU A 20 -5.22 4.07 -1.59
CA GLU A 20 -6.01 4.18 -0.35
C GLU A 20 -6.68 2.86 0.07
N TYR A 21 -7.11 2.03 -0.89
CA TYR A 21 -7.76 0.75 -0.59
C TYR A 21 -6.76 -0.28 -0.06
N ALA A 22 -5.56 -0.33 -0.63
CA ALA A 22 -4.52 -1.22 -0.15
C ALA A 22 -3.93 -0.71 1.17
N ALA A 23 -3.86 0.62 1.34
CA ALA A 23 -3.42 1.27 2.56
C ALA A 23 -4.36 0.98 3.74
N ASP A 24 -5.67 1.07 3.56
CA ASP A 24 -6.65 0.77 4.61
C ASP A 24 -6.56 -0.70 5.07
N ASP A 25 -6.51 -1.66 4.13
CA ASP A 25 -6.39 -3.08 4.51
C ASP A 25 -5.05 -3.38 5.20
N PHE A 26 -3.95 -2.79 4.71
CA PHE A 26 -2.66 -2.86 5.37
C PHE A 26 -2.70 -2.29 6.80
N LEU A 27 -3.27 -1.10 7.00
CA LEU A 27 -3.38 -0.48 8.32
C LEU A 27 -4.24 -1.32 9.27
N ASN A 28 -5.28 -1.99 8.77
CA ASN A 28 -6.08 -2.92 9.57
C ASN A 28 -5.23 -4.13 10.03
N GLU A 29 -4.41 -4.71 9.16
CA GLU A 29 -3.49 -5.79 9.52
C GLU A 29 -2.39 -5.32 10.48
N VAL A 30 -1.84 -4.13 10.26
CA VAL A 30 -0.84 -3.51 11.15
C VAL A 30 -1.42 -3.21 12.51
N THR A 31 -2.66 -2.72 12.59
CA THR A 31 -3.31 -2.42 13.87
C THR A 31 -3.42 -3.67 14.75
N ARG A 32 -3.59 -4.85 14.14
CA ARG A 32 -3.66 -6.13 14.87
C ARG A 32 -2.31 -6.56 15.45
N GLN A 33 -1.21 -6.22 14.79
CA GLN A 33 0.14 -6.70 15.14
C GLN A 33 0.97 -5.66 15.89
N LYS A 34 0.88 -4.39 15.47
CA LYS A 34 1.71 -3.25 15.87
C LYS A 34 0.83 -1.99 16.02
N PRO A 35 -0.14 -1.95 16.95
CA PRO A 35 -1.10 -0.85 17.07
C PRO A 35 -0.44 0.52 17.28
N TRP A 36 0.73 0.58 17.92
CA TRP A 36 1.48 1.82 18.13
C TRP A 36 2.01 2.45 16.83
N LYS A 37 2.12 1.70 15.73
CA LYS A 37 2.56 2.24 14.44
C LYS A 37 1.42 2.79 13.58
N ARG A 38 0.17 2.42 13.89
CA ARG A 38 -1.00 2.74 13.06
C ARG A 38 -1.07 4.23 12.71
N ALA A 39 -1.13 5.10 13.71
CA ALA A 39 -1.31 6.54 13.50
C ALA A 39 -0.17 7.15 12.66
N ARG A 40 1.07 6.74 12.92
CA ARG A 40 2.24 7.23 12.19
C ARG A 40 2.24 6.77 10.73
N TRP A 41 1.93 5.50 10.49
CA TRP A 41 1.89 4.93 9.15
C TRP A 41 0.68 5.41 8.35
N GLU A 42 -0.45 5.68 9.01
CA GLU A 42 -1.63 6.30 8.39
C GLU A 42 -1.27 7.66 7.80
N THR A 43 -0.69 8.56 8.60
CA THR A 43 -0.24 9.89 8.12
C THR A 43 0.77 9.80 6.98
N LEU A 44 1.72 8.85 7.05
CA LEU A 44 2.71 8.65 5.99
C LEU A 44 2.09 8.11 4.70
N LEU A 45 1.11 7.20 4.79
CA LEU A 45 0.39 6.68 3.62
C LEU A 45 -0.50 7.74 2.98
N GLU A 46 -1.16 8.59 3.77
CA GLU A 46 -1.89 9.75 3.28
C GLU A 46 -0.96 10.75 2.56
N SER A 47 0.23 11.01 3.12
CA SER A 47 1.25 11.85 2.49
C SER A 47 1.75 11.25 1.17
N LEU A 48 1.96 9.92 1.13
CA LEU A 48 2.37 9.21 -0.08
C LEU A 48 1.27 9.28 -1.16
N ASP A 49 0.01 9.09 -0.80
CA ASP A 49 -1.11 9.23 -1.74
C ASP A 49 -1.20 10.64 -2.31
N ALA A 50 -1.09 11.66 -1.46
CA ALA A 50 -1.05 13.05 -1.88
C ALA A 50 0.13 13.34 -2.82
N TYR A 51 1.32 12.81 -2.52
CA TYR A 51 2.51 12.95 -3.37
C TYR A 51 2.33 12.34 -4.77
N LEU A 52 1.56 11.25 -4.87
CA LEU A 52 1.28 10.56 -6.13
C LEU A 52 0.08 11.15 -6.90
N GLY A 53 -0.60 12.16 -6.34
CA GLY A 53 -1.66 12.91 -7.02
C GLY A 53 -3.04 12.88 -6.34
N ALA A 54 -3.15 12.35 -5.12
CA ALA A 54 -4.38 12.14 -4.36
C ALA A 54 -5.39 11.17 -5.02
N SER A 55 -5.84 10.16 -4.29
CA SER A 55 -6.53 8.98 -4.84
C SER A 55 -5.71 8.35 -5.98
N ALA A 56 -4.41 8.15 -5.72
CA ALA A 56 -3.52 7.62 -6.72
C ALA A 56 -3.87 6.16 -7.05
N PRO A 57 -3.80 5.75 -8.34
CA PRO A 57 -3.91 4.33 -8.66
C PRO A 57 -2.74 3.59 -8.00
N LEU A 58 -3.00 2.39 -7.46
CA LEU A 58 -1.99 1.56 -6.81
C LEU A 58 -0.79 1.29 -7.74
N LEU A 59 -1.00 1.23 -9.05
CA LEU A 59 0.07 1.09 -10.04
C LEU A 59 1.00 2.32 -10.15
N ALA A 60 0.59 3.51 -9.69
CA ALA A 60 1.49 4.66 -9.58
C ALA A 60 2.48 4.50 -8.42
N TYR A 61 2.16 3.65 -7.43
CA TYR A 61 3.10 3.24 -6.41
C TYR A 61 4.07 2.19 -6.96
N THR A 62 5.32 2.63 -7.14
CA THR A 62 6.44 1.81 -7.59
C THR A 62 7.59 1.94 -6.59
N GLN A 63 8.57 1.05 -6.67
CA GLN A 63 9.77 1.18 -5.84
C GLN A 63 10.48 2.53 -6.08
N LEU A 64 10.48 3.02 -7.32
CA LEU A 64 11.09 4.30 -7.67
C LEU A 64 10.30 5.47 -7.07
N THR A 65 8.98 5.49 -7.24
CA THR A 65 8.15 6.60 -6.74
C THR A 65 8.10 6.65 -5.22
N GLY A 66 8.07 5.48 -4.55
CA GLY A 66 8.19 5.41 -3.09
C GLY A 66 9.53 5.92 -2.56
N GLU A 67 10.64 5.58 -3.23
CA GLU A 67 11.97 6.10 -2.87
C GLU A 67 12.08 7.61 -3.09
N GLN A 68 11.53 8.14 -4.18
CA GLN A 68 11.52 9.58 -4.46
C GLN A 68 10.69 10.35 -3.43
N TRP A 69 9.53 9.80 -3.03
CA TRP A 69 8.76 10.34 -1.92
C TRP A 69 9.54 10.31 -0.60
N ARG A 70 10.16 9.18 -0.24
CA ARG A 70 10.96 9.08 0.99
C ARG A 70 12.06 10.14 1.05
N ARG A 71 12.77 10.35 -0.06
CA ARG A 71 13.83 11.37 -0.16
C ARG A 71 13.33 12.81 -0.02
N SER A 72 12.03 13.03 -0.21
CA SER A 72 11.40 14.34 0.03
C SER A 72 11.09 14.58 1.51
N LEU A 73 11.15 13.55 2.36
CA LEU A 73 10.93 13.64 3.80
C LEU A 73 12.24 13.91 4.53
N GLU A 74 12.14 14.59 5.68
CA GLU A 74 13.28 14.95 6.51
C GLU A 74 13.17 14.37 7.92
N GLY A 75 14.30 14.22 8.61
CA GLY A 75 14.35 13.81 10.01
C GLY A 75 13.71 12.43 10.28
N ALA A 76 12.96 12.33 11.37
CA ALA A 76 12.36 11.07 11.83
C ALA A 76 11.36 10.48 10.82
N GLU A 77 10.71 11.30 9.99
CA GLU A 77 9.77 10.84 8.97
C GLU A 77 10.46 10.00 7.89
N HIS A 78 11.72 10.30 7.57
CA HIS A 78 12.48 9.55 6.58
C HIS A 78 12.77 8.11 7.04
N GLU A 79 13.06 7.90 8.33
CA GLU A 79 13.32 6.57 8.90
C GLU A 79 12.04 5.75 9.01
N ASP A 80 10.96 6.34 9.54
CA ASP A 80 9.63 5.71 9.60
C ASP A 80 9.13 5.33 8.20
N ALA A 81 9.34 6.19 7.21
CA ALA A 81 8.96 5.95 5.82
C ALA A 81 9.76 4.79 5.20
N ALA A 82 11.04 4.65 5.52
CA ALA A 82 11.86 3.54 5.01
C ALA A 82 11.31 2.18 5.48
N GLU A 83 10.95 2.10 6.77
CA GLU A 83 10.35 0.90 7.35
C GLU A 83 8.96 0.62 6.76
N LEU A 84 8.10 1.66 6.70
CA LEU A 84 6.79 1.58 6.08
C LEU A 84 6.84 1.06 4.65
N LEU A 85 7.70 1.62 3.79
CA LEU A 85 7.81 1.21 2.40
C LEU A 85 8.24 -0.24 2.24
N THR A 86 9.09 -0.74 3.15
CA THR A 86 9.53 -2.13 3.15
C THR A 86 8.37 -3.06 3.50
N GLU A 87 7.67 -2.78 4.60
CA GLU A 87 6.56 -3.62 5.10
C GLU A 87 5.36 -3.56 4.15
N PHE A 88 4.99 -2.37 3.68
CA PHE A 88 3.87 -2.16 2.78
C PHE A 88 4.10 -2.88 1.44
N ARG A 89 5.30 -2.79 0.87
CA ARG A 89 5.63 -3.51 -0.36
C ARG A 89 5.61 -5.03 -0.18
N ALA A 90 6.11 -5.52 0.96
CA ALA A 90 6.05 -6.94 1.27
C ALA A 90 4.59 -7.42 1.35
N TYR A 91 3.73 -6.64 2.02
CA TYR A 91 2.30 -6.88 2.12
C TYR A 91 1.61 -6.89 0.74
N LEU A 92 1.82 -5.86 -0.10
CA LEU A 92 1.23 -5.78 -1.44
C LEU A 92 1.59 -6.99 -2.31
N ARG A 93 2.82 -7.50 -2.17
CA ARG A 93 3.29 -8.68 -2.90
C ARG A 93 2.66 -9.96 -2.37
N ASP A 94 2.69 -10.16 -1.05
CA ASP A 94 2.21 -11.38 -0.39
C ASP A 94 0.70 -11.57 -0.58
N TRP A 95 -0.05 -10.46 -0.57
CA TRP A 95 -1.50 -10.45 -0.70
C TRP A 95 -2.00 -10.27 -2.14
N GLY A 96 -1.08 -10.15 -3.11
CA GLY A 96 -1.41 -10.10 -4.53
C GLY A 96 -2.06 -8.80 -5.02
N TRP A 97 -1.95 -7.71 -4.27
CA TRP A 97 -2.54 -6.41 -4.62
C TRP A 97 -2.04 -5.87 -5.95
N LEU A 98 -0.75 -6.03 -6.25
CA LEU A 98 -0.16 -5.59 -7.52
C LEU A 98 -0.66 -6.41 -8.72
N ASP A 99 -1.01 -7.68 -8.50
CA ASP A 99 -1.59 -8.53 -9.53
C ASP A 99 -3.04 -8.13 -9.80
N CYS A 100 -3.83 -7.92 -8.73
CA CYS A 100 -5.21 -7.42 -8.84
C CYS A 100 -5.29 -6.02 -9.48
N ALA A 101 -4.28 -5.17 -9.30
CA ALA A 101 -4.26 -3.84 -9.88
C ALA A 101 -3.94 -3.81 -11.38
N ARG A 102 -3.42 -4.90 -11.95
CA ARG A 102 -3.17 -4.97 -13.39
C ARG A 102 -4.50 -5.04 -14.15
N PRO A 103 -4.65 -4.27 -15.23
CA PRO A 103 -5.83 -4.39 -16.08
C PRO A 103 -5.90 -5.80 -16.68
N VAL A 104 -6.98 -6.52 -16.40
CA VAL A 104 -7.25 -7.91 -16.85
C VAL A 104 -7.64 -8.02 -18.33
N ASN A 105 -7.33 -7.03 -19.17
CA ASN A 105 -7.60 -7.11 -20.62
C ASN A 105 -6.30 -7.14 -21.42
N LEU A 106 -5.72 -8.33 -21.54
CA LEU A 106 -4.98 -8.75 -22.73
C LEU A 106 -5.69 -9.99 -23.27
N PRO A 107 -6.52 -9.89 -24.32
CA PRO A 107 -6.82 -11.06 -25.12
C PRO A 107 -5.52 -11.60 -25.74
N ASP A 108 -5.41 -12.92 -25.84
CA ASP A 108 -4.47 -13.65 -26.70
C ASP A 108 -4.53 -13.11 -28.14
#